data_AF-A0A7V8Y8F2-F1
#
_entry.id   AF-A0A7V8Y8F2-F1
#
_cell.length_a   1.000
_cell.length_b   1.000
_cell.length_c   1.000
_cell.angle_alpha   90.00
_cell.angle_beta   90.00
_cell.angle_gamma   90.00
#
_symmetry.space_group_name_H-M   'P 1'
#
loop_
_entity.id
_entity.type
_entity.pdbx_description
1 polymer ?
#
loop_
_entity_poly.entity_id
_entity_poly.type
_entity_poly.pdbx_seq_one_letter_code
_entity_poly.pdbx_strand_id
1 'polypeptide(L)'
;MRERPVGRGVVAWAVWSVTCIAAVLSLLFGYLDHPRSALDPIIVAFAAFVLAFATVGALVTARVRGNAIGPILAAAALAYAVAGVGDGYSHYAGPGDAALSPAGTALWWASGWLWSVGAGLAGTFALLLFPTGHLPSRRWRPVAGWRERPWSFWPRAWDLALTRGAGRIRSRGSLEIRWLAE
;
A
#
# COMPACT_ATOMS: atom_id res chain seq x y z
N MET A 1 -10.94 -12.07 -37.99
CA MET A 1 -11.19 -12.64 -36.65
C MET A 1 -11.77 -11.54 -35.78
N ARG A 2 -13.02 -11.66 -35.30
CA ARG A 2 -13.60 -10.70 -34.35
C ARG A 2 -13.24 -11.16 -32.94
N GLU A 3 -12.36 -10.43 -32.25
CA GLU A 3 -12.10 -10.65 -30.84
C GLU A 3 -13.42 -10.55 -30.08
N ARG A 4 -13.84 -11.65 -29.43
CA ARG A 4 -15.01 -11.60 -28.55
C ARG A 4 -14.59 -10.73 -27.35
N PRO A 5 -15.22 -9.58 -27.11
CA PRO A 5 -14.86 -8.74 -25.99
C PRO A 5 -14.98 -9.58 -24.71
N VAL A 6 -13.88 -9.69 -23.97
CA VAL A 6 -13.84 -10.42 -22.70
C VAL A 6 -15.00 -9.91 -21.85
N GLY A 7 -15.87 -10.83 -21.42
CA GLY A 7 -17.05 -10.47 -20.65
C GLY A 7 -16.63 -9.72 -19.39
N ARG A 8 -17.24 -8.57 -19.09
CA ARG A 8 -16.93 -7.76 -17.90
C ARG A 8 -16.92 -8.57 -16.59
N GLY A 9 -17.74 -9.62 -16.51
CA GLY A 9 -17.72 -10.55 -15.39
C GLY A 9 -16.40 -11.33 -15.28
N VAL A 10 -15.81 -11.77 -16.39
CA VAL A 10 -14.52 -12.47 -16.40
C VAL A 10 -13.42 -11.56 -15.86
N VAL A 11 -13.39 -10.29 -16.29
CA VAL A 11 -12.41 -9.31 -15.80
C VAL A 11 -12.62 -9.05 -14.31
N ALA A 12 -13.86 -8.89 -13.85
CA ALA A 12 -14.17 -8.68 -12.44
C ALA A 12 -13.71 -9.85 -11.55
N TRP A 13 -13.97 -11.08 -11.98
CA TRP A 13 -13.54 -12.28 -11.27
C TRP A 13 -12.03 -12.49 -11.34
N ALA A 14 -11.38 -12.15 -12.46
CA ALA A 14 -9.92 -12.20 -12.55
C ALA A 14 -9.28 -11.22 -11.56
N VAL A 15 -9.77 -9.97 -11.48
CA VAL A 15 -9.31 -8.98 -10.50
C VAL A 15 -9.53 -9.45 -9.08
N TRP A 16 -10.69 -10.06 -8.79
CA TRP A 16 -10.97 -10.66 -7.48
C TRP A 16 -9.99 -11.77 -7.13
N SER A 17 -9.71 -12.71 -8.05
CA SER A 17 -8.77 -13.81 -7.83
C SER A 17 -7.36 -13.28 -7.59
N VAL A 18 -6.90 -12.30 -8.37
CA VAL A 18 -5.60 -11.64 -8.16
C VAL A 18 -5.54 -10.97 -6.80
N THR A 19 -6.63 -10.31 -6.37
CA THR A 19 -6.70 -9.67 -5.05
C THR A 19 -6.62 -10.69 -3.93
N CYS A 20 -7.30 -11.84 -4.06
CA CYS A 20 -7.23 -12.92 -3.07
C CYS A 20 -5.82 -13.50 -2.97
N ILE A 21 -5.16 -13.75 -4.12
CA ILE A 21 -3.78 -14.24 -4.16
C ILE A 21 -2.84 -13.24 -3.50
N ALA A 22 -2.96 -11.95 -3.82
CA ALA A 22 -2.15 -10.91 -3.22
C ALA A 22 -2.39 -10.78 -1.70
N ALA A 23 -3.64 -10.86 -1.24
CA ALA A 23 -3.95 -10.84 0.20
C ALA A 23 -3.33 -12.04 0.93
N VAL A 24 -3.40 -13.25 0.35
CA VAL A 24 -2.77 -14.45 0.92
C VAL A 24 -1.25 -14.31 0.96
N LEU A 25 -0.63 -13.80 -0.11
CA LEU A 25 0.81 -13.57 -0.14
C LEU A 25 1.27 -12.54 0.90
N SER A 26 0.50 -11.46 1.08
CA SER A 26 0.77 -10.45 2.11
C SER A 26 0.76 -11.06 3.52
N LEU A 27 -0.28 -11.84 3.84
CA LEU A 27 -0.39 -12.53 5.12
C LEU A 27 0.72 -13.58 5.30
N LEU A 28 1.07 -14.30 4.25
CA LEU A 28 2.16 -15.28 4.27
C LEU A 28 3.49 -14.60 4.60
N PHE A 29 3.85 -13.49 3.95
CA PHE A 29 5.08 -12.77 4.25
C PHE A 29 5.09 -12.24 5.68
N GLY A 30 3.97 -11.67 6.16
CA GLY A 30 3.84 -11.24 7.55
C GLY A 30 4.02 -12.39 8.55
N TYR A 31 3.47 -13.57 8.23
CA TYR A 31 3.61 -14.76 9.06
C TYR A 31 5.04 -15.32 9.08
N LEU A 32 5.73 -15.29 7.94
CA LEU A 32 7.12 -15.74 7.83
C LEU A 32 8.10 -14.81 8.55
N ASP A 33 7.81 -13.51 8.57
CA ASP A 33 8.61 -12.50 9.27
C ASP A 33 8.35 -12.54 10.78
N HIS A 34 7.09 -12.37 11.22
CA HIS A 34 6.70 -12.35 12.62
C HIS A 34 5.35 -13.07 12.83
N PRO A 35 5.33 -14.39 13.10
CA PRO A 35 4.10 -15.18 13.13
C PRO A 35 3.11 -14.74 14.22
N ARG A 36 3.60 -14.14 15.31
CA ARG A 36 2.75 -13.62 16.39
C ARG A 36 2.01 -12.34 16.00
N SER A 37 2.64 -11.44 15.24
CA SER A 37 1.99 -10.21 14.79
C SER A 37 1.06 -10.46 13.60
N ALA A 38 1.35 -11.44 12.76
CA ALA A 38 0.49 -11.80 11.62
C ALA A 38 -0.94 -12.21 12.01
N LEU A 39 -1.13 -12.69 13.24
CA LEU A 39 -2.43 -13.05 13.82
C LEU A 39 -3.04 -11.94 14.68
N ASP A 40 -2.44 -10.75 14.70
CA ASP A 40 -3.00 -9.59 15.40
C ASP A 40 -4.42 -9.33 14.86
N PRO A 41 -5.43 -9.18 15.75
CA PRO A 41 -6.80 -8.90 15.35
C PRO A 41 -6.94 -7.73 14.37
N ILE A 42 -6.08 -6.71 14.46
CA ILE A 42 -6.09 -5.55 13.56
C ILE A 42 -5.71 -5.97 12.12
N ILE A 43 -4.69 -6.81 11.96
CA ILE A 43 -4.24 -7.29 10.65
C ILE A 43 -5.31 -8.19 10.03
N VAL A 44 -5.88 -9.10 10.83
CA VAL A 44 -6.94 -10.00 10.38
C VAL A 44 -8.19 -9.22 9.98
N ALA A 45 -8.60 -8.21 10.78
CA ALA A 45 -9.73 -7.35 10.45
C ALA A 45 -9.48 -6.55 9.16
N PHE A 46 -8.27 -6.06 8.95
CA PHE A 46 -7.91 -5.35 7.73
C PHE A 46 -7.93 -6.26 6.49
N ALA A 47 -7.43 -7.49 6.60
CA ALA A 47 -7.52 -8.48 5.52
C ALA A 47 -8.99 -8.81 5.17
N ALA A 48 -9.84 -8.99 6.19
CA ALA A 48 -11.27 -9.19 5.99
C ALA A 48 -11.93 -7.99 5.30
N PHE A 49 -11.56 -6.76 5.67
CA PHE A 49 -12.00 -5.53 5.01
C PHE A 49 -11.63 -5.52 3.51
N VAL A 50 -10.38 -5.84 3.17
CA VAL A 50 -9.91 -5.89 1.77
C VAL A 50 -10.69 -6.94 0.97
N LEU A 51 -10.90 -8.13 1.53
CA LEU A 51 -11.66 -9.20 0.89
C LEU A 51 -13.15 -8.84 0.69
N ALA A 52 -13.75 -8.16 1.67
CA ALA A 52 -15.11 -7.66 1.55
C ALA A 52 -15.22 -6.64 0.40
N PHE A 53 -14.29 -5.69 0.31
CA PHE A 53 -14.25 -4.71 -0.77
C PHE A 53 -14.02 -5.35 -2.14
N ALA A 54 -13.11 -6.33 -2.23
CA ALA A 54 -12.87 -7.08 -3.45
C ALA A 54 -14.13 -7.82 -3.92
N THR A 55 -14.80 -8.50 -2.99
CA THR A 55 -15.98 -9.32 -3.28
C THR A 55 -17.16 -8.45 -3.71
N VAL A 56 -17.44 -7.37 -2.97
CA VAL A 56 -18.51 -6.42 -3.32
C VAL A 56 -18.19 -5.72 -4.64
N GLY A 57 -16.94 -5.27 -4.85
CA GLY A 57 -16.51 -4.63 -6.09
C GLY A 57 -16.66 -5.53 -7.31
N ALA A 58 -16.23 -6.79 -7.21
CA ALA A 58 -16.38 -7.78 -8.27
C ALA A 58 -17.85 -8.11 -8.54
N LEU A 59 -18.65 -8.29 -7.49
CA LEU A 59 -20.08 -8.60 -7.61
C LEU A 59 -20.85 -7.45 -8.28
N VAL A 60 -20.61 -6.21 -7.86
CA VAL A 60 -21.25 -5.02 -8.44
C VAL A 60 -20.81 -4.85 -9.89
N THR A 61 -19.52 -5.04 -10.21
CA THR A 61 -19.03 -4.95 -11.59
C THR A 61 -19.63 -6.02 -12.50
N ALA A 62 -19.81 -7.25 -11.98
CA ALA A 62 -20.36 -8.36 -12.73
C ALA A 62 -21.88 -8.26 -12.91
N ARG A 63 -22.62 -7.76 -11.92
CA ARG A 63 -24.09 -7.76 -11.90
C ARG A 63 -24.73 -6.43 -12.27
N VAL A 64 -24.09 -5.29 -12.01
CA VAL A 64 -24.67 -3.95 -12.19
C VAL A 64 -23.95 -3.19 -13.31
N ARG A 65 -24.57 -3.15 -14.49
CA ARG A 65 -24.00 -2.43 -15.65
C ARG A 65 -24.12 -0.93 -15.44
N GLY A 66 -23.01 -0.21 -15.62
CA GLY A 66 -22.98 1.26 -15.61
C GLY A 66 -22.67 1.89 -14.25
N ASN A 67 -22.52 1.08 -13.19
CA ASN A 67 -22.12 1.58 -11.88
C ASN A 67 -20.59 1.70 -11.78
N ALA A 68 -20.10 2.93 -11.62
CA ALA A 68 -18.67 3.21 -11.45
C ALA A 68 -18.11 2.70 -10.11
N ILE A 69 -18.98 2.40 -9.14
CA ILE A 69 -18.61 1.96 -7.79
C ILE A 69 -17.91 0.60 -7.79
N GLY A 70 -18.42 -0.37 -8.56
CA GLY A 70 -17.88 -1.74 -8.57
C GLY A 70 -16.38 -1.78 -8.91
N PRO A 71 -15.96 -1.18 -10.03
CA PRO A 71 -14.56 -1.11 -10.40
C PRO A 71 -13.69 -0.34 -9.40
N ILE A 72 -14.23 0.73 -8.78
CA ILE A 72 -13.50 1.52 -7.77
C ILE A 72 -13.22 0.68 -6.52
N LEU A 73 -14.22 -0.07 -6.02
CA LEU A 73 -14.05 -0.95 -4.86
C LEU A 73 -13.06 -2.08 -5.16
N ALA A 74 -13.16 -2.67 -6.35
CA ALA A 74 -12.21 -3.71 -6.79
C ALA A 74 -10.78 -3.15 -6.91
N ALA A 75 -10.61 -1.93 -7.45
CA ALA A 75 -9.32 -1.28 -7.56
C ALA A 75 -8.73 -0.91 -6.19
N ALA A 76 -9.55 -0.43 -5.25
CA ALA A 76 -9.11 -0.12 -3.89
C ALA A 76 -8.61 -1.38 -3.16
N ALA A 77 -9.37 -2.47 -3.22
CA ALA A 77 -8.98 -3.73 -2.61
C ALA A 77 -7.70 -4.30 -3.23
N LEU A 78 -7.57 -4.24 -4.56
CA LEU A 78 -6.36 -4.67 -5.26
C LEU A 78 -5.14 -3.82 -4.84
N ALA A 79 -5.30 -2.49 -4.76
CA ALA A 79 -4.23 -1.60 -4.33
C ALA A 79 -3.75 -1.93 -2.91
N TYR A 80 -4.67 -2.15 -1.97
CA TYR A 80 -4.31 -2.57 -0.61
C TYR A 80 -3.63 -3.93 -0.57
N ALA A 81 -4.14 -4.92 -1.31
CA ALA A 81 -3.56 -6.25 -1.33
C ALA A 81 -2.12 -6.24 -1.89
N VAL A 82 -1.89 -5.52 -2.99
CA VAL A 82 -0.56 -5.39 -3.59
C VAL A 82 0.38 -4.57 -2.69
N ALA A 83 -0.12 -3.52 -2.03
CA ALA A 83 0.66 -2.79 -1.03
C ALA A 83 1.12 -3.71 0.10
N GLY A 84 0.22 -4.54 0.62
CA GLY A 84 0.55 -5.51 1.67
C GLY A 84 1.60 -6.55 1.24
N VAL A 85 1.59 -6.96 -0.04
CA VAL A 85 2.64 -7.84 -0.58
C VAL A 85 4.00 -7.15 -0.59
N GLY A 86 4.05 -5.91 -1.09
CA GLY A 86 5.31 -5.17 -1.18
C GLY A 86 5.91 -4.84 0.18
N ASP A 87 5.07 -4.51 1.16
CA ASP A 87 5.49 -4.26 2.54
C ASP A 87 5.97 -5.54 3.23
N GLY A 88 5.16 -6.60 3.20
CA GLY A 88 5.50 -7.89 3.81
C GLY A 88 6.76 -8.51 3.20
N TYR A 89 6.90 -8.47 1.86
CA TYR A 89 8.08 -8.98 1.18
C TYR A 89 9.34 -8.21 1.61
N SER A 90 9.26 -6.89 1.76
CA SER A 90 10.42 -6.06 2.10
C SER A 90 10.90 -6.30 3.53
N HIS A 91 9.99 -6.55 4.47
CA HIS A 91 10.37 -6.99 5.81
C HIS A 91 10.99 -8.40 5.79
N TYR A 92 10.35 -9.35 5.10
CA TYR A 92 10.84 -10.72 4.98
C TYR A 92 12.20 -10.84 4.27
N ALA A 93 12.44 -10.03 3.23
CA ALA A 93 13.64 -10.10 2.38
C ALA A 93 14.80 -9.23 2.88
N GLY A 94 14.55 -8.32 3.84
CA GLY A 94 15.59 -7.53 4.51
C GLY A 94 15.80 -7.85 6.00
N PRO A 95 15.92 -9.10 6.47
CA PRO A 95 16.25 -9.35 7.88
C PRO A 95 17.73 -9.02 8.16
N GLY A 96 17.97 -8.18 9.18
CA GLY A 96 19.31 -7.75 9.61
C GLY A 96 19.85 -6.56 8.80
N ASP A 97 21.05 -6.08 9.13
CA ASP A 97 21.72 -4.92 8.49
C ASP A 97 21.98 -5.07 6.96
N ALA A 98 21.39 -6.09 6.32
CA ALA A 98 21.43 -6.32 4.89
C ALA A 98 20.50 -5.34 4.14
N ALA A 99 21.09 -4.53 3.28
CA ALA A 99 20.32 -3.65 2.40
C ALA A 99 19.45 -4.46 1.44
N LEU A 100 18.19 -4.04 1.29
CA LEU A 100 17.27 -4.58 0.28
C LEU A 100 17.88 -4.49 -1.13
N SER A 101 17.56 -5.48 -1.97
CA SER A 101 17.87 -5.39 -3.39
C SER A 101 17.17 -4.17 -4.02
N PRO A 102 17.69 -3.59 -5.12
CA PRO A 102 17.05 -2.44 -5.79
C PRO A 102 15.57 -2.70 -6.14
N ALA A 103 15.25 -3.94 -6.50
CA ALA A 103 13.87 -4.37 -6.76
C ALA A 103 13.01 -4.39 -5.49
N GLY A 104 13.55 -4.86 -4.36
CA GLY A 104 12.86 -4.81 -3.06
C GLY A 104 12.57 -3.38 -2.61
N THR A 105 13.55 -2.48 -2.73
CA THR A 105 13.39 -1.05 -2.41
C THR A 105 12.34 -0.39 -3.29
N ALA A 106 12.31 -0.69 -4.59
CA ALA A 106 11.28 -0.18 -5.49
C ALA A 106 9.89 -0.70 -5.12
N LEU A 107 9.78 -1.97 -4.70
CA LEU A 107 8.52 -2.59 -4.30
C LEU A 107 7.98 -2.02 -2.98
N TRP A 108 8.86 -1.80 -2.00
CA TRP A 108 8.54 -1.10 -0.74
C TRP A 108 8.09 0.35 -0.99
N TRP A 109 8.77 1.05 -1.89
CA TRP A 109 8.36 2.41 -2.23
C TRP A 109 7.00 2.42 -2.93
N ALA A 110 6.77 1.48 -3.85
CA ALA A 110 5.49 1.32 -4.53
C ALA A 110 4.35 0.93 -3.58
N SER A 111 4.61 0.14 -2.53
CA SER A 111 3.58 -0.23 -1.56
C SER A 111 3.04 0.99 -0.81
N GLY A 112 3.89 1.95 -0.42
CA GLY A 112 3.45 3.21 0.19
C GLY A 112 2.50 4.02 -0.70
N TRP A 113 2.76 4.05 -2.01
CA TRP A 113 1.87 4.69 -2.99
C TRP A 113 0.54 3.98 -3.11
N LEU A 114 0.57 2.67 -3.24
CA LEU A 114 -0.63 1.85 -3.39
C LEU A 114 -1.51 1.89 -2.15
N TRP A 115 -0.91 1.95 -0.95
CA TRP A 115 -1.64 2.15 0.29
C TRP A 115 -2.38 3.49 0.30
N SER A 116 -1.71 4.57 -0.11
CA SER A 116 -2.32 5.90 -0.21
C SER A 116 -3.46 5.95 -1.24
N VAL A 117 -3.28 5.28 -2.38
CA VAL A 117 -4.34 5.15 -3.41
C VAL A 117 -5.53 4.35 -2.86
N GLY A 118 -5.28 3.22 -2.20
CA GLY A 118 -6.32 2.42 -1.54
C GLY A 118 -7.10 3.25 -0.53
N ALA A 119 -6.40 4.02 0.32
CA ALA A 119 -7.00 4.91 1.31
C ALA A 119 -7.82 6.03 0.68
N GLY A 120 -7.32 6.64 -0.39
CA GLY A 120 -8.06 7.66 -1.14
C GLY A 120 -9.36 7.08 -1.74
N LEU A 121 -9.30 5.89 -2.32
CA LEU A 121 -10.48 5.24 -2.92
C LEU A 121 -11.49 4.80 -1.86
N ALA A 122 -11.03 4.20 -0.75
CA ALA A 122 -11.88 3.81 0.37
C ALA A 122 -12.48 5.02 1.10
N GLY A 123 -11.69 6.07 1.32
CA GLY A 123 -12.13 7.33 1.93
C GLY A 123 -13.12 8.10 1.06
N THR A 124 -12.91 8.13 -0.25
CA THR A 124 -13.91 8.67 -1.20
C THR A 124 -15.24 7.92 -1.09
N PHE A 125 -15.19 6.60 -0.86
CA PHE A 125 -16.38 5.79 -0.65
C PHE A 125 -17.07 6.11 0.67
N ALA A 126 -16.32 6.24 1.78
CA ALA A 126 -16.87 6.64 3.07
C ALA A 126 -17.56 8.01 3.01
N LEU A 127 -16.98 8.95 2.25
CA LEU A 127 -17.56 10.29 2.03
C LEU A 127 -18.78 10.26 1.09
N LEU A 128 -18.84 9.36 0.11
CA LEU A 128 -20.00 9.19 -0.78
C LEU A 128 -21.16 8.42 -0.12
N LEU A 129 -20.89 7.61 0.90
CA LEU A 129 -21.89 6.83 1.62
C LEU A 129 -22.61 7.63 2.73
N PHE A 130 -22.13 8.83 3.07
CA PHE A 130 -22.78 9.74 4.03
C PHE A 130 -23.39 10.95 3.30
N PRO A 131 -24.71 11.23 3.29
CA PRO A 131 -25.88 10.45 3.74
C PRO A 131 -26.89 10.13 2.61
N THR A 132 -26.59 10.35 1.32
CA THR A 132 -27.61 10.22 0.25
C THR A 132 -27.32 9.21 -0.85
N GLY A 133 -26.11 8.66 -1.01
CA GLY A 133 -25.86 7.64 -2.04
C GLY A 133 -25.95 8.14 -3.50
N HIS A 134 -25.92 9.46 -3.70
CA HIS A 134 -25.89 10.09 -5.02
C HIS A 134 -24.59 10.86 -5.20
N LEU A 135 -23.87 10.63 -6.31
CA LEU A 135 -22.68 11.40 -6.69
C LEU A 135 -23.06 12.90 -6.78
N PRO A 136 -22.49 13.80 -5.96
CA PRO A 136 -23.02 15.16 -5.82
C PRO A 136 -22.88 16.09 -7.03
N SER A 137 -22.31 15.66 -8.18
CA SER A 137 -22.39 16.37 -9.49
C SER A 137 -21.39 15.89 -10.54
N ARG A 138 -21.65 16.26 -11.81
CA ARG A 138 -20.75 16.20 -13.00
C ARG A 138 -19.34 16.80 -12.80
N ARG A 139 -19.08 17.45 -11.67
CA ARG A 139 -17.84 18.17 -11.33
C ARG A 139 -16.67 17.25 -10.96
N TRP A 140 -16.92 15.97 -10.69
CA TRP A 140 -15.90 14.99 -10.30
C TRP A 140 -15.24 14.26 -11.50
N ARG A 141 -15.71 14.50 -12.72
CA ARG A 141 -15.11 13.94 -13.95
C ARG A 141 -13.64 14.37 -14.18
N PRO A 142 -13.18 15.57 -13.78
CA PRO A 142 -11.77 15.93 -13.82
C PRO A 142 -10.95 15.16 -12.79
N VAL A 143 -11.47 14.86 -11.61
CA VAL A 143 -10.72 14.07 -10.60
C VAL A 143 -10.49 12.62 -11.09
N ALA A 144 -11.45 12.07 -11.83
CA ALA A 144 -11.31 10.77 -12.50
C ALA A 144 -10.52 10.82 -13.83
N GLY A 145 -10.18 12.01 -14.34
CA GLY A 145 -9.70 12.18 -15.73
C GLY A 145 -8.57 13.18 -15.95
N TRP A 146 -7.99 13.78 -14.91
CA TRP A 146 -6.93 14.79 -15.07
C TRP A 146 -5.72 14.51 -14.19
N ARG A 147 -4.71 13.94 -14.86
CA ARG A 147 -3.38 14.53 -14.93
C ARG A 147 -2.61 14.53 -13.61
N GLU A 148 -2.03 13.36 -13.35
CA GLU A 148 -0.73 13.13 -12.71
C GLU A 148 0.07 14.43 -12.52
N ARG A 149 -0.14 15.08 -11.37
CA ARG A 149 0.82 16.01 -10.79
C ARG A 149 1.64 15.16 -9.84
N PRO A 150 2.93 14.87 -10.13
CA PRO A 150 3.77 14.14 -9.21
C PRO A 150 3.88 14.97 -7.93
N TRP A 151 3.37 14.40 -6.84
CA TRP A 151 3.40 14.87 -5.46
C TRP A 151 4.83 14.83 -4.88
N SER A 152 5.84 15.30 -5.62
CA SER A 152 7.28 15.21 -5.32
C SER A 152 7.76 15.99 -4.06
N PHE A 153 6.91 16.20 -3.06
CA PHE A 153 7.21 16.97 -1.86
C PHE A 153 7.45 16.13 -0.59
N TRP A 154 7.04 14.87 -0.49
CA TRP A 154 7.03 14.21 0.83
C TRP A 154 8.31 13.49 1.34
N PRO A 155 9.40 13.25 0.57
CA PRO A 155 10.59 12.60 1.19
C PRO A 155 11.64 13.54 1.81
N ARG A 156 11.69 14.84 1.50
CA ARG A 156 12.85 15.68 1.93
C ARG A 156 12.79 16.20 3.36
N ALA A 157 11.64 16.10 4.03
CA ALA A 157 11.49 16.57 5.40
C ALA A 157 12.19 15.64 6.42
N TRP A 158 12.29 14.35 6.12
CA TRP A 158 12.93 13.35 6.99
C TRP A 158 14.45 13.28 6.86
N ASP A 159 15.00 13.53 5.68
CA ASP A 159 16.45 13.54 5.48
C ASP A 159 17.15 14.69 6.23
N LEU A 160 16.46 15.80 6.46
CA LEU A 160 17.00 16.97 7.17
C LEU A 160 17.01 16.83 8.69
N ALA A 161 16.23 15.90 9.25
CA ALA A 161 16.18 15.64 10.68
C ALA A 161 17.36 14.77 11.15
N LEU A 162 17.84 13.85 10.30
CA LEU A 162 18.95 12.95 10.63
C LEU A 162 20.34 13.54 10.26
N THR A 163 20.39 14.48 9.31
CA THR A 163 21.66 15.08 8.86
C THR A 163 22.17 16.23 9.74
N ARG A 164 21.35 16.75 10.68
CA ARG A 164 21.77 17.82 11.60
C ARG A 164 22.32 17.33 12.96
N GLY A 165 22.25 16.04 13.26
CA GLY A 165 22.74 15.47 14.53
C GLY A 165 24.17 14.90 14.49
N ALA A 166 24.73 14.61 13.31
CA ALA A 166 26.05 13.99 13.17
C ALA A 166 27.16 15.05 13.00
N GLY A 167 27.36 15.86 14.04
CA GLY A 167 28.50 16.76 14.16
C GLY A 167 29.79 15.97 14.33
N ARG A 168 30.67 16.07 13.32
CA ARG A 168 32.06 15.58 13.26
C ARG A 168 32.78 15.58 14.61
N ILE A 169 33.29 14.42 15.02
CA ILE A 169 34.47 14.34 15.89
C ILE A 169 35.57 13.64 15.11
N ARG A 170 36.44 14.44 14.47
CA ARG A 170 37.71 13.98 13.92
C ARG A 170 38.81 14.36 14.91
N SER A 171 39.57 13.34 15.30
CA SER A 171 40.71 13.28 16.22
C SER A 171 41.72 14.44 16.12
N ARG A 172 42.21 14.91 17.28
CA ARG A 172 43.54 15.55 17.37
C ARG A 172 44.11 15.47 18.80
N GLY A 173 45.21 14.71 18.96
CA GLY A 173 46.33 15.04 19.83
C GLY A 173 46.22 14.79 21.34
N SER A 174 46.92 13.75 21.80
CA SER A 174 47.89 13.73 22.91
C SER A 174 47.51 14.39 24.26
N LEU A 175 47.45 13.59 25.33
CA LEU A 175 48.44 13.56 26.44
C LEU A 175 47.92 12.80 27.68
N GLU A 176 48.85 12.04 28.27
CA GLU A 176 48.92 11.59 29.67
C GLU A 176 47.84 10.66 30.25
N ILE A 177 48.08 9.36 30.17
CA ILE A 177 47.67 8.41 31.22
C ILE A 177 48.73 8.50 32.33
N ARG A 178 48.50 9.41 33.26
CA ARG A 178 49.24 9.51 34.52
C ARG A 178 48.58 8.57 35.53
N TRP A 179 49.31 7.51 35.87
CA TRP A 179 48.99 6.58 36.94
C TRP A 179 48.78 7.30 38.29
N LEU A 180 47.64 7.06 38.93
CA LEU A 180 47.40 7.24 40.37
C LEU A 180 46.76 5.91 40.82
N ALA A 181 47.55 4.99 41.39
CA ALA A 181 47.80 4.89 42.82
C ALA A 181 46.54 4.44 43.58
N GLU A 182 46.40 3.12 43.74
CA GLU A 182 46.28 2.45 45.05
C GLU A 182 47.07 1.12 45.00
#